data_AF-A0A838MX39-F1
#
_entry.id   AF-A0A838MX39-F1
#
_cell.length_a   1.000
_cell.length_b   1.000
_cell.length_c   1.000
_cell.angle_alpha   90.00
_cell.angle_beta   90.00
_cell.angle_gamma   90.00
#
_symmetry.space_group_name_H-M   'P 1'
#
loop_
_entity.id
_entity.type
_entity.pdbx_description
1 polymer ?
#
loop_
_entity_poly.entity_id
_entity_poly.type
_entity_poly.pdbx_seq_one_letter_code
_entity_poly.pdbx_strand_id
1 'polypeptide(L)'
;MSTRRRPRFTTPFVNARRAAFRAIARPFNWLRPTTQFVIAFTLLSLATTLLLARLHTQMPNEMYAEGDVVRSDVLAPVDLTVEDTSATRAVREVEPNAAPVLVNLRRNQIIARAGDPVTPRMLAAFEAIRAYSENKRRPQHFIGLLLLVAALYWGVWKFIEHRSQVSALSLSKARAFTLVGCAIFVQTVLMRIGVILASSIASQGTRAPWNDETIWSFAIPFASATLLVALLIDVQLALTAAMITALFAGLLAPNSILMACYAMISSSAAIYGMGRYQERQSVTLAGVFVAIVNALAALAVISAAQQPLTLGVILLSVGCGLIGGLLTTIFTAGALPISESTFGILTDIKLLELSNADLPVLGQLALRAPGTNQHSHAVGQLAQEACRAIGANPLLARIGAL
;
A
#
# COMPACT_ATOMS: atom_id res chain seq x y z
N MET A 1 -39.31 -42.41 -5.27
CA MET A 1 -39.03 -41.30 -4.32
C MET A 1 -38.08 -40.31 -4.98
N SER A 2 -38.59 -39.17 -5.45
CA SER A 2 -37.75 -38.16 -6.14
C SER A 2 -36.90 -37.39 -5.13
N THR A 3 -35.59 -37.40 -5.29
CA THR A 3 -34.66 -36.56 -4.54
C THR A 3 -34.84 -35.10 -4.97
N ARG A 4 -35.83 -34.39 -4.40
CA ARG A 4 -35.91 -32.93 -4.52
C ARG A 4 -34.69 -32.35 -3.80
N ARG A 5 -33.66 -31.97 -4.57
CA ARG A 5 -32.51 -31.20 -4.08
C ARG A 5 -33.05 -29.98 -3.32
N ARG A 6 -32.63 -29.83 -2.06
CA ARG A 6 -32.97 -28.68 -1.22
C ARG A 6 -32.68 -27.39 -2.02
N PRO A 7 -33.60 -26.40 -2.06
CA PRO A 7 -33.33 -25.13 -2.71
C PRO A 7 -32.14 -24.46 -2.02
N ARG A 8 -31.08 -24.19 -2.77
CA ARG A 8 -29.96 -23.38 -2.27
C ARG A 8 -30.49 -21.96 -2.09
N PHE A 9 -30.52 -21.47 -0.85
CA PHE A 9 -30.77 -20.06 -0.56
C PHE A 9 -29.61 -19.23 -1.13
N THR A 10 -29.72 -18.84 -2.40
CA THR A 10 -28.80 -17.90 -3.05
C THR A 10 -29.53 -16.58 -3.19
N THR A 11 -29.00 -15.51 -2.59
CA THR A 11 -29.54 -14.18 -2.82
C THR A 11 -29.26 -13.74 -4.28
N PRO A 12 -30.11 -12.88 -4.87
CA PRO A 12 -29.90 -12.38 -6.24
C PRO A 12 -28.51 -11.74 -6.42
N PHE A 13 -27.98 -11.09 -5.38
CA PHE A 13 -26.62 -10.56 -5.34
C PHE A 13 -25.54 -11.65 -5.47
N VAL A 14 -25.70 -12.79 -4.80
CA VAL A 14 -24.77 -13.93 -4.92
C VAL A 14 -24.79 -14.53 -6.32
N ASN A 15 -25.96 -14.55 -6.98
CA ASN A 15 -26.09 -15.04 -8.34
C ASN A 15 -25.49 -14.07 -9.37
N ALA A 16 -25.71 -12.77 -9.22
CA ALA A 16 -25.08 -11.73 -10.03
C ALA A 16 -23.55 -11.75 -9.89
N ARG A 17 -23.04 -11.84 -8.65
CA ARG A 17 -21.60 -11.99 -8.37
C ARG A 17 -21.01 -13.24 -9.03
N ARG A 18 -21.69 -14.39 -8.91
CA ARG A 18 -21.25 -15.65 -9.56
C ARG A 18 -21.34 -15.62 -11.08
N ALA A 19 -22.24 -14.81 -11.65
CA ALA A 19 -22.35 -14.62 -13.09
C ALA A 19 -21.20 -13.73 -13.60
N ALA A 20 -20.94 -12.59 -12.93
CA ALA A 20 -19.80 -11.71 -13.23
C ALA A 20 -18.45 -12.44 -13.09
N PHE A 21 -18.26 -13.16 -11.98
CA PHE A 21 -17.03 -13.94 -11.77
C PHE A 21 -16.87 -15.05 -12.81
N ARG A 22 -17.96 -15.73 -13.23
CA ARG A 22 -17.91 -16.71 -14.33
C ARG A 22 -17.65 -16.06 -15.68
N ALA A 23 -18.16 -14.86 -15.95
CA ALA A 23 -17.91 -14.15 -17.20
C ALA A 23 -16.44 -13.73 -17.31
N ILE A 24 -15.85 -13.22 -16.23
CA ILE A 24 -14.43 -12.81 -16.16
C ILE A 24 -13.50 -14.03 -16.17
N ALA A 25 -13.86 -15.12 -15.48
CA ALA A 25 -13.03 -16.33 -15.38
C ALA A 25 -13.19 -17.31 -16.57
N ARG A 26 -14.24 -17.18 -17.37
CA ARG A 26 -14.51 -18.03 -18.56
C ARG A 26 -13.32 -18.15 -19.53
N PRO A 27 -12.65 -17.06 -19.95
CA PRO A 27 -11.48 -17.18 -20.83
C PRO A 27 -10.28 -17.85 -20.14
N PHE A 28 -10.16 -17.73 -18.81
CA PHE A 28 -9.04 -18.29 -18.06
C PHE A 28 -9.21 -19.78 -17.74
N ASN A 29 -10.45 -20.28 -17.60
CA ASN A 29 -10.74 -21.68 -17.24
C ASN A 29 -10.30 -22.72 -18.28
N TRP A 30 -9.92 -22.30 -19.49
CA TRP A 30 -9.39 -23.19 -20.54
C TRP A 30 -7.88 -23.48 -20.38
N LEU A 31 -7.19 -22.72 -19.53
CA LEU A 31 -5.76 -22.84 -19.27
C LEU A 31 -5.48 -23.74 -18.06
N ARG A 32 -4.33 -24.43 -18.07
CA ARG A 32 -3.87 -25.23 -16.92
C ARG A 32 -3.72 -24.33 -15.68
N PRO A 33 -3.96 -24.82 -14.45
CA PRO A 33 -3.86 -24.02 -13.22
C PRO A 33 -2.50 -23.34 -13.03
N THR A 34 -1.43 -24.00 -13.47
CA THR A 34 -0.06 -23.44 -13.46
C THR A 34 0.08 -22.25 -14.42
N THR A 35 -0.49 -22.35 -15.62
CA THR A 35 -0.50 -21.27 -16.61
C THR A 35 -1.34 -20.08 -16.13
N GLN A 36 -2.50 -20.34 -15.51
CA GLN A 36 -3.33 -19.28 -14.90
C GLN A 36 -2.55 -18.52 -13.81
N PHE A 37 -1.81 -19.26 -12.97
CA PHE A 37 -0.98 -18.66 -11.92
C PHE A 37 0.13 -17.77 -12.50
N VAL A 38 0.87 -18.25 -13.51
CA VAL A 38 1.94 -17.46 -14.14
C VAL A 38 1.39 -16.19 -14.81
N ILE A 39 0.27 -16.29 -15.51
CA ILE A 39 -0.37 -15.11 -16.12
C ILE A 39 -0.80 -14.12 -15.03
N ALA A 40 -1.47 -14.57 -13.97
CA ALA A 40 -1.87 -13.71 -12.87
C ALA A 40 -0.66 -13.04 -12.17
N PHE A 41 0.41 -13.80 -11.96
CA PHE A 41 1.67 -13.30 -11.40
C PHE A 41 2.28 -12.19 -12.27
N THR A 42 2.41 -12.44 -13.58
CA THR A 42 3.00 -11.47 -14.52
C THR A 42 2.16 -10.20 -14.66
N LEU A 43 0.83 -10.34 -14.69
CA LEU A 43 -0.08 -9.20 -14.72
C LEU A 43 -0.01 -8.39 -13.43
N LEU A 44 0.05 -9.05 -12.28
CA LEU A 44 0.17 -8.38 -10.98
C LEU A 44 1.50 -7.61 -10.88
N SER A 45 2.61 -8.22 -11.30
CA SER A 45 3.93 -7.57 -11.31
C SER A 45 3.98 -6.41 -12.29
N LEU A 46 3.38 -6.56 -13.48
CA LEU A 46 3.35 -5.49 -14.48
C LEU A 46 2.50 -4.31 -13.99
N ALA A 47 1.33 -4.58 -13.41
CA ALA A 47 0.44 -3.54 -12.89
C ALA A 47 1.04 -2.79 -11.70
N THR A 48 1.69 -3.49 -10.75
CA THR A 48 2.43 -2.83 -9.66
C THR A 48 3.60 -2.01 -10.18
N THR A 49 4.36 -2.54 -11.14
CA THR A 49 5.46 -1.80 -11.78
C THR A 49 4.95 -0.52 -12.44
N LEU A 50 3.79 -0.56 -13.08
CA LEU A 50 3.20 0.61 -13.72
C LEU A 50 2.73 1.67 -12.70
N LEU A 51 2.30 1.26 -11.51
CA LEU A 51 1.98 2.18 -10.40
C LEU A 51 3.23 2.81 -9.76
N LEU A 52 4.30 2.02 -9.64
CA LEU A 52 5.58 2.46 -9.06
C LEU A 52 6.39 3.29 -10.02
N ALA A 53 6.33 2.98 -11.31
CA ALA A 53 6.87 3.81 -12.35
C ALA A 53 6.23 5.19 -12.19
N ARG A 54 7.03 6.19 -11.82
CA ARG A 54 6.60 7.58 -11.91
C ARG A 54 6.30 7.84 -13.38
N LEU A 55 5.05 7.64 -13.79
CA LEU A 55 4.45 8.38 -14.88
C LEU A 55 4.56 9.83 -14.44
N HIS A 56 5.67 10.46 -14.78
CA HIS A 56 5.94 11.87 -14.51
C HIS A 56 4.97 12.62 -15.42
N THR A 57 3.76 12.82 -14.90
CA THR A 57 2.82 13.79 -15.42
C THR A 57 3.48 15.15 -15.33
N GLN A 58 3.66 15.76 -16.50
CA GLN A 58 3.86 17.20 -16.72
C GLN A 58 5.19 17.79 -16.25
N MET A 59 6.26 17.49 -17.00
CA MET A 59 7.04 18.62 -17.52
C MET A 59 6.58 18.81 -18.96
N PRO A 60 6.08 19.99 -19.37
CA PRO A 60 5.86 20.26 -20.77
C PRO A 60 7.16 19.96 -21.49
N ASN A 61 7.11 19.13 -22.53
CA ASN A 61 8.23 18.94 -23.44
C ASN A 61 8.36 20.19 -24.34
N GLU A 62 8.21 21.38 -23.75
CA GLU A 62 8.31 22.66 -24.43
C GLU A 62 9.80 22.98 -24.56
N MET A 63 10.28 22.93 -25.80
CA MET A 63 11.57 23.48 -26.16
C MET A 63 11.45 25.00 -26.07
N TYR A 64 11.96 25.58 -24.98
CA TYR A 64 12.18 27.01 -24.89
C TYR A 64 13.46 27.36 -25.66
N ALA A 65 13.33 28.21 -26.66
CA ALA A 65 14.47 28.84 -27.33
C ALA A 65 14.88 30.12 -26.59
N GLU A 66 16.10 30.59 -26.85
CA GLU A 66 16.56 31.87 -26.33
C GLU A 66 15.63 33.00 -26.81
N GLY A 67 15.10 33.79 -25.87
CA GLY A 67 14.13 34.84 -26.16
C GLY A 67 12.65 34.44 -26.09
N ASP A 68 12.33 33.16 -25.87
CA ASP A 68 10.95 32.74 -25.58
C ASP A 68 10.50 33.25 -24.20
N VAL A 69 9.18 33.34 -23.99
CA VAL A 69 8.59 33.70 -22.70
C VAL A 69 8.13 32.42 -21.99
N VAL A 70 8.59 32.24 -20.75
CA VAL A 70 8.21 31.09 -19.92
C VAL A 70 6.71 31.13 -19.62
N ARG A 71 5.98 30.06 -19.95
CA ARG A 71 4.51 30.01 -19.84
C ARG A 71 4.00 29.56 -18.48
N SER A 72 4.84 28.86 -17.72
CA SER A 72 4.52 28.33 -16.39
C SER A 72 5.77 28.30 -15.53
N ASP A 73 5.63 28.47 -14.22
CA ASP A 73 6.75 28.40 -13.28
C ASP A 73 7.50 27.06 -13.43
N VAL A 74 8.81 27.14 -13.74
CA VAL A 74 9.67 25.96 -13.88
C VAL A 74 10.44 25.79 -12.59
N LEU A 75 10.14 24.70 -11.87
CA LEU A 75 10.77 24.32 -10.61
C LEU A 75 11.79 23.20 -10.84
N ALA A 76 12.93 23.26 -10.16
CA ALA A 76 13.91 22.16 -10.15
C ALA A 76 13.29 20.89 -9.51
N PRO A 77 13.16 19.78 -10.24
CA PRO A 77 12.46 18.59 -9.73
C PRO A 77 13.26 17.82 -8.66
N VAL A 78 14.58 17.99 -8.65
CA VAL A 78 15.54 17.36 -7.72
C VAL A 78 16.76 18.28 -7.58
N ASP A 79 17.62 17.99 -6.61
CA ASP A 79 18.92 18.64 -6.52
C ASP A 79 19.74 18.27 -7.78
N LEU A 80 20.13 19.27 -8.58
CA LEU A 80 20.87 19.09 -9.82
C LEU A 80 22.10 19.97 -9.80
N THR A 81 23.26 19.37 -10.05
CA THR A 81 24.48 20.12 -10.34
C THR A 81 24.51 20.40 -11.84
N VAL A 82 24.30 21.65 -12.21
CA VAL A 82 24.24 22.12 -13.60
C VAL A 82 25.51 22.91 -13.90
N GLU A 83 26.16 22.60 -15.01
CA GLU A 83 27.25 23.43 -15.53
C GLU A 83 26.66 24.76 -16.03
N ASP A 84 27.09 25.87 -15.45
CA ASP A 84 26.71 27.19 -15.93
C ASP A 84 27.51 27.51 -17.19
N THR A 85 26.92 27.27 -18.35
CA THR A 85 27.58 27.43 -19.65
C THR A 85 28.06 28.85 -19.91
N SER A 86 27.43 29.87 -19.30
CA SER A 86 27.85 31.27 -19.44
C SER A 86 29.07 31.59 -18.57
N ALA A 87 29.06 31.13 -17.32
CA ALA A 87 30.20 31.27 -16.42
C ALA A 87 31.39 30.42 -16.89
N THR A 88 31.16 29.20 -17.36
CA THR A 88 32.22 28.34 -17.91
C THR A 88 32.83 28.93 -19.18
N ARG A 89 32.05 29.56 -20.06
CA ARG A 89 32.59 30.27 -21.24
C ARG A 89 33.44 31.47 -20.84
N ALA A 90 32.97 32.30 -19.92
CA ALA A 90 33.72 33.46 -19.43
C ALA A 90 35.05 33.07 -18.75
N VAL A 91 35.07 31.97 -18.00
CA VAL A 91 36.30 31.45 -17.38
C VAL A 91 37.23 30.82 -18.42
N ARG A 92 36.70 30.13 -19.44
CA ARG A 92 37.50 29.54 -20.54
C ARG A 92 38.08 30.57 -21.52
N GLU A 93 37.48 31.75 -21.63
CA GLU A 93 38.06 32.86 -22.38
C GLU A 93 39.36 33.39 -21.73
N VAL A 94 39.45 33.31 -20.40
CA VAL A 94 40.63 33.71 -19.64
C VAL A 94 41.64 32.57 -19.51
N GLU A 95 41.16 31.33 -19.35
CA GLU A 95 42.01 30.16 -19.15
C GLU A 95 41.44 28.93 -19.90
N PRO A 96 42.03 28.51 -21.03
CA PRO A 96 41.41 27.56 -21.96
C PRO A 96 41.17 26.15 -21.39
N ASN A 97 41.85 25.79 -20.29
CA ASN A 97 41.72 24.48 -19.61
C ASN A 97 40.96 24.56 -18.27
N ALA A 98 40.26 25.66 -17.98
CA ALA A 98 39.54 25.80 -16.72
C ALA A 98 38.37 24.81 -16.58
N ALA A 99 38.22 24.29 -15.35
CA ALA A 99 37.15 23.39 -14.97
C ALA A 99 35.77 24.08 -15.09
N PRO A 100 34.72 23.33 -15.48
CA PRO A 100 33.38 23.89 -15.62
C PRO A 100 32.84 24.44 -14.29
N VAL A 101 32.22 25.62 -14.33
CA VAL A 101 31.60 26.23 -13.15
C VAL A 101 30.26 25.53 -12.89
N LEU A 102 30.22 24.73 -11.84
CA LEU A 102 29.05 23.95 -11.46
C LEU A 102 28.16 24.72 -10.47
N VAL A 103 26.90 24.94 -10.85
CA VAL A 103 25.87 25.54 -10.00
C VAL A 103 24.95 24.44 -9.48
N ASN A 104 24.83 24.33 -8.16
CA ASN A 104 23.89 23.41 -7.53
C ASN A 104 22.50 24.05 -7.45
N LEU A 105 21.57 23.55 -8.26
CA LEU A 105 20.14 23.82 -8.16
C LEU A 105 19.57 22.95 -7.04
N ARG A 106 18.86 23.56 -6.10
CA ARG A 106 18.14 22.82 -5.04
C ARG A 106 16.75 22.41 -5.52
N ARG A 107 16.24 21.28 -5.04
CA ARG A 107 14.88 20.82 -5.31
C ARG A 107 13.85 21.89 -4.93
N ASN A 108 12.83 22.05 -5.77
CA ASN A 108 11.79 23.08 -5.70
C ASN A 108 12.32 24.52 -5.82
N GLN A 109 13.57 24.73 -6.23
CA GLN A 109 14.04 26.07 -6.59
C GLN A 109 13.32 26.54 -7.86
N ILE A 110 12.76 27.75 -7.81
CA ILE A 110 12.17 28.41 -8.97
C ILE A 110 13.32 28.80 -9.90
N ILE A 111 13.36 28.18 -11.09
CA ILE A 111 14.36 28.45 -12.13
C ILE A 111 13.89 29.59 -13.02
N ALA A 112 12.59 29.61 -13.34
CA ALA A 112 11.95 30.69 -14.08
C ALA A 112 10.50 30.85 -13.64
N ARG A 113 10.00 32.09 -13.59
CA ARG A 113 8.59 32.38 -13.36
C ARG A 113 7.86 32.55 -14.67
N ALA A 114 6.56 32.29 -14.66
CA ALA A 114 5.70 32.58 -15.80
C ALA A 114 5.80 34.08 -16.18
N GLY A 115 6.18 34.36 -17.42
CA GLY A 115 6.40 35.71 -17.95
C GLY A 115 7.86 36.13 -18.05
N ASP A 116 8.82 35.38 -17.48
CA ASP A 116 10.25 35.72 -17.61
C ASP A 116 10.76 35.40 -19.03
N PRO A 117 11.58 36.27 -19.65
CA PRO A 117 12.28 35.96 -20.88
C PRO A 117 13.36 34.90 -20.62
N VAL A 118 13.43 33.88 -21.48
CA VAL A 118 14.36 32.76 -21.35
C VAL A 118 15.79 33.26 -21.56
N THR A 119 16.57 33.25 -20.48
CA THR A 119 18.00 33.58 -20.51
C THR A 119 18.86 32.35 -20.86
N PRO A 120 20.07 32.53 -21.43
CA PRO A 120 21.01 31.43 -21.71
C PRO A 120 21.32 30.55 -20.48
N ARG A 121 21.29 31.15 -19.28
CA ARG A 121 21.49 30.46 -18.00
C ARG A 121 20.31 29.55 -17.63
N MET A 122 19.07 30.00 -17.89
CA MET A 122 17.87 29.18 -17.72
C MET A 122 17.84 28.00 -18.70
N LEU A 123 18.36 28.21 -19.92
CA LEU A 123 18.41 27.19 -20.97
C LEU A 123 19.30 25.99 -20.56
N ALA A 124 20.48 26.25 -19.97
CA ALA A 124 21.33 25.20 -19.41
C ALA A 124 20.64 24.43 -18.26
N ALA A 125 19.88 25.12 -17.41
CA ALA A 125 19.10 24.49 -16.34
C ALA A 125 17.94 23.63 -16.90
N PHE A 126 17.24 24.10 -17.93
CA PHE A 126 16.19 23.36 -18.62
C PHE A 126 16.76 22.13 -19.35
N GLU A 127 17.91 22.26 -19.99
CA GLU A 127 18.59 21.14 -20.66
C GLU A 127 19.08 20.10 -19.64
N ALA A 128 19.63 20.51 -18.50
CA ALA A 128 20.02 19.58 -17.44
C ALA A 128 18.82 18.85 -16.82
N ILE A 129 17.70 19.57 -16.60
CA ILE A 129 16.44 18.96 -16.16
C ILE A 129 15.91 17.99 -17.21
N ARG A 130 16.00 18.36 -18.49
CA ARG A 130 15.56 17.53 -19.60
C ARG A 130 16.43 16.29 -19.73
N ALA A 131 17.75 16.41 -19.68
CA ALA A 131 18.69 15.30 -19.71
C ALA A 131 18.45 14.34 -18.52
N TYR A 132 18.20 14.88 -17.32
CA TYR A 132 17.79 14.09 -16.16
C TYR A 132 16.44 13.37 -16.38
N SER A 133 15.47 14.05 -17.00
CA SER A 133 14.14 13.50 -17.33
C SER A 133 14.22 12.43 -18.43
N GLU A 134 14.99 12.65 -19.49
CA GLU A 134 15.22 11.72 -20.60
C GLU A 134 16.00 10.48 -20.13
N ASN A 135 16.97 10.63 -19.22
CA ASN A 135 17.69 9.48 -18.65
C ASN A 135 16.75 8.58 -17.81
N LYS A 136 15.70 9.15 -17.19
CA LYS A 136 14.62 8.41 -16.51
C LYS A 136 13.59 7.78 -17.47
N ARG A 137 13.48 8.26 -18.71
CA ARG A 137 12.60 7.69 -19.76
C ARG A 137 13.17 6.45 -20.45
N ARG A 138 14.41 6.03 -20.14
CA ARG A 138 14.98 4.82 -20.73
C ARG A 138 14.12 3.60 -20.39
N PRO A 139 13.77 2.74 -21.36
CA PRO A 139 13.05 1.48 -21.10
C PRO A 139 13.79 0.60 -20.09
N GLN A 140 15.10 0.78 -19.96
CA GLN A 140 15.95 0.14 -18.96
C GLN A 140 15.47 0.40 -17.52
N HIS A 141 14.99 1.60 -17.17
CA HIS A 141 14.49 1.89 -15.82
C HIS A 141 13.20 1.12 -15.53
N PHE A 142 12.28 1.09 -16.50
CA PHE A 142 11.04 0.32 -16.39
C PHE A 142 11.30 -1.19 -16.29
N ILE A 143 12.20 -1.71 -17.14
CA ILE A 143 12.60 -3.12 -17.12
C ILE A 143 13.27 -3.47 -15.78
N GLY A 144 14.16 -2.62 -15.27
CA GLY A 144 14.80 -2.83 -13.97
C GLY A 144 13.80 -2.86 -12.81
N LEU A 145 12.83 -1.94 -12.82
CA LEU A 145 11.75 -1.92 -11.82
C LEU A 145 10.84 -3.15 -11.93
N LEU A 146 10.51 -3.58 -13.15
CA LEU A 146 9.71 -4.79 -13.40
C LEU A 146 10.41 -6.04 -12.85
N LEU A 147 11.70 -6.18 -13.12
CA LEU A 147 12.49 -7.31 -12.61
C LEU A 147 12.56 -7.30 -11.08
N LEU A 148 12.73 -6.12 -10.47
CA LEU A 148 12.74 -5.98 -9.01
C LEU A 148 11.39 -6.36 -8.40
N VAL A 149 10.28 -5.86 -8.94
CA VAL A 149 8.92 -6.17 -8.46
C VAL A 149 8.61 -7.66 -8.64
N ALA A 150 8.95 -8.23 -9.79
CA ALA A 150 8.79 -9.66 -10.05
C ALA A 150 9.61 -10.51 -9.07
N ALA A 151 10.85 -10.12 -8.77
CA ALA A 151 11.69 -10.81 -7.80
C ALA A 151 11.08 -10.78 -6.39
N LEU A 152 10.51 -9.65 -5.97
CA LEU A 152 9.84 -9.53 -4.66
C LEU A 152 8.60 -10.43 -4.57
N TYR A 153 7.73 -10.42 -5.59
CA TYR A 153 6.56 -11.32 -5.61
C TYR A 153 6.98 -12.80 -5.69
N TRP A 154 8.05 -13.12 -6.41
CA TRP A 154 8.60 -14.46 -6.44
C TRP A 154 9.10 -14.90 -5.06
N GLY A 155 9.74 -13.98 -4.32
CA GLY A 155 10.12 -14.17 -2.92
C GLY A 155 8.92 -14.49 -2.02
N VAL A 156 7.81 -13.76 -2.16
CA VAL A 156 6.56 -14.05 -1.43
C VAL A 156 6.04 -15.45 -1.75
N TRP A 157 6.00 -15.81 -3.03
CA TRP A 157 5.57 -17.16 -3.45
C TRP A 157 6.44 -18.25 -2.83
N LYS A 158 7.77 -18.09 -2.88
CA LYS A 158 8.71 -19.06 -2.31
C LYS A 158 8.62 -19.15 -0.79
N PHE A 159 8.42 -18.03 -0.11
CA PHE A 159 8.21 -18.00 1.32
C PHE A 159 6.92 -18.75 1.72
N ILE A 160 5.82 -18.54 1.01
CA ILE A 160 4.56 -19.28 1.22
C ILE A 160 4.75 -20.78 0.94
N GLU A 161 5.45 -21.13 -0.14
CA GLU A 161 5.73 -22.52 -0.51
C GLU A 161 6.53 -23.24 0.60
N HIS A 162 7.59 -22.62 1.09
CA HIS A 162 8.39 -23.16 2.18
C HIS A 162 7.58 -23.25 3.48
N ARG A 163 6.83 -22.21 3.84
CA ARG A 163 6.05 -22.19 5.08
C ARG A 163 4.94 -23.23 5.08
N SER A 164 4.28 -23.43 3.94
CA SER A 164 3.23 -24.45 3.79
C SER A 164 3.70 -25.88 4.01
N GLN A 165 5.02 -26.14 3.91
CA GLN A 165 5.61 -27.45 4.23
C GLN A 165 5.82 -27.61 5.74
N VAL A 166 6.05 -26.50 6.46
CA VAL A 166 6.41 -26.50 7.89
C VAL A 166 5.19 -26.27 8.80
N SER A 167 4.14 -25.59 8.31
CA SER A 167 2.89 -25.38 9.05
C SER A 167 1.69 -25.43 8.13
N ALA A 168 0.63 -26.05 8.62
CA ALA A 168 -0.68 -26.01 7.98
C ALA A 168 -1.20 -24.56 7.98
N LEU A 169 -1.08 -23.90 6.83
CA LEU A 169 -1.82 -22.68 6.55
C LEU A 169 -3.32 -23.02 6.51
N SER A 170 -4.14 -22.11 7.02
CA SER A 170 -5.61 -22.20 6.90
C SER A 170 -6.08 -22.12 5.43
N LEU A 171 -5.22 -21.65 4.52
CA LEU A 171 -5.48 -21.49 3.10
C LEU A 171 -4.55 -22.33 2.21
N SER A 172 -5.08 -22.69 1.04
CA SER A 172 -4.27 -23.20 -0.07
C SER A 172 -3.20 -22.19 -0.48
N LYS A 173 -2.00 -22.67 -0.82
CA LYS A 173 -0.83 -21.86 -1.22
C LYS A 173 -1.16 -20.78 -2.25
N ALA A 174 -1.94 -21.14 -3.27
CA ALA A 174 -2.37 -20.22 -4.32
C ALA A 174 -3.27 -19.09 -3.78
N ARG A 175 -4.20 -19.41 -2.87
CA ARG A 175 -5.11 -18.42 -2.27
C ARG A 175 -4.37 -17.46 -1.34
N ALA A 176 -3.45 -17.98 -0.53
CA ALA A 176 -2.59 -17.18 0.33
C ALA A 176 -1.76 -16.19 -0.51
N PHE A 177 -1.12 -16.67 -1.58
CA PHE A 177 -0.37 -15.80 -2.49
C PHE A 177 -1.27 -14.73 -3.13
N THR A 178 -2.44 -15.10 -3.65
CA THR A 178 -3.34 -14.12 -4.27
C THR A 178 -3.83 -13.08 -3.26
N LEU A 179 -4.07 -13.45 -2.01
CA LEU A 179 -4.48 -12.51 -0.96
C LEU A 179 -3.35 -11.54 -0.64
N VAL A 180 -2.16 -12.04 -0.32
CA VAL A 180 -0.99 -11.19 -0.01
C VAL A 180 -0.64 -10.31 -1.20
N GLY A 181 -0.67 -10.88 -2.41
CA GLY A 181 -0.38 -10.15 -3.65
C GLY A 181 -1.39 -9.03 -3.93
N CYS A 182 -2.70 -9.32 -3.78
CA CYS A 182 -3.74 -8.29 -3.89
C CYS A 182 -3.61 -7.24 -2.78
N ALA A 183 -3.27 -7.63 -1.54
CA ALA A 183 -3.08 -6.69 -0.44
C ALA A 183 -1.92 -5.72 -0.74
N ILE A 184 -0.76 -6.23 -1.17
CA ILE A 184 0.40 -5.41 -1.57
C ILE A 184 0.03 -4.50 -2.75
N PHE A 185 -0.67 -5.01 -3.76
CA PHE A 185 -1.09 -4.21 -4.91
C PHE A 185 -2.06 -3.08 -4.52
N VAL A 186 -3.12 -3.40 -3.77
CA VAL A 186 -4.10 -2.40 -3.28
C VAL A 186 -3.42 -1.37 -2.39
N GLN A 187 -2.48 -1.80 -1.54
CA GLN A 187 -1.67 -0.88 -0.74
C GLN A 187 -0.82 0.04 -1.61
N THR A 188 -0.22 -0.48 -2.68
CA THR A 188 0.57 0.32 -3.62
C THR A 188 -0.30 1.35 -4.35
N VAL A 189 -1.53 0.97 -4.73
CA VAL A 189 -2.53 1.91 -5.26
C VAL A 189 -2.85 2.99 -4.24
N LEU A 190 -3.10 2.62 -2.99
CA LEU A 190 -3.43 3.54 -1.90
C LEU A 190 -2.29 4.52 -1.62
N MET A 191 -1.04 4.03 -1.58
CA MET A 191 0.16 4.86 -1.48
C MET A 191 0.28 5.81 -2.68
N ARG A 192 0.02 5.33 -3.91
CA ARG A 192 0.11 6.15 -5.11
C ARG A 192 -0.91 7.29 -5.10
N ILE A 193 -2.16 6.99 -4.76
CA ILE A 193 -3.21 8.01 -4.58
C ILE A 193 -2.81 8.98 -3.47
N GLY A 194 -2.32 8.46 -2.34
CA GLY A 194 -1.85 9.26 -1.22
C GLY A 194 -0.75 10.25 -1.58
N VAL A 195 0.27 9.81 -2.35
CA VAL A 195 1.36 10.68 -2.82
C VAL A 195 0.85 11.74 -3.79
N ILE A 196 -0.05 11.39 -4.72
CA ILE A 196 -0.67 12.35 -5.65
C ILE A 196 -1.48 13.42 -4.88
N LEU A 197 -2.24 13.00 -3.87
CA LEU A 197 -2.99 13.93 -3.02
C LEU A 197 -2.04 14.81 -2.19
N ALA A 198 -1.01 14.22 -1.59
CA ALA A 198 0.00 14.95 -0.83
C ALA A 198 0.70 16.02 -1.67
N SER A 199 1.11 15.68 -2.91
CA SER A 199 1.73 16.64 -3.82
C SER A 199 0.76 17.74 -4.26
N SER A 200 -0.51 17.39 -4.48
CA SER A 200 -1.55 18.34 -4.91
C SER A 200 -1.96 19.32 -3.81
N ILE A 201 -1.94 18.87 -2.54
CA ILE A 201 -2.22 19.73 -1.38
C ILE A 201 -1.00 20.62 -1.11
N ALA A 202 0.20 20.05 -1.15
CA ALA A 202 1.44 20.79 -0.97
C ALA A 202 1.57 21.94 -1.99
N SER A 203 1.26 21.70 -3.27
CA SER A 203 1.35 22.74 -4.31
C SER A 203 0.37 23.92 -4.12
N GLN A 204 -0.69 23.75 -3.32
CA GLN A 204 -1.61 24.85 -2.98
C GLN A 204 -1.12 25.69 -1.79
N GLY A 205 -0.21 25.14 -0.98
CA GLY A 205 0.35 25.81 0.18
C GLY A 205 1.43 26.81 -0.21
N THR A 206 1.14 28.11 -0.11
CA THR A 206 2.13 29.17 -0.41
C THR A 206 3.09 29.46 0.75
N ARG A 207 2.84 28.93 1.95
CA ARG A 207 3.66 29.17 3.16
C ARG A 207 4.12 27.86 3.78
N ALA A 208 5.36 27.82 4.26
CA ALA A 208 5.83 26.74 5.13
C ALA A 208 4.98 26.71 6.42
N PRO A 209 4.60 25.53 6.95
CA PRO A 209 4.97 24.17 6.53
C PRO A 209 4.03 23.51 5.51
N TRP A 210 3.00 24.23 5.02
CA TRP A 210 1.93 23.65 4.19
C TRP A 210 2.37 23.26 2.78
N ASN A 211 3.50 23.79 2.32
CA ASN A 211 4.10 23.49 1.01
C ASN A 211 4.95 22.20 0.98
N ASP A 212 5.15 21.52 2.12
CA ASP A 212 6.04 20.35 2.17
C ASP A 212 5.27 19.03 1.88
N GLU A 213 5.55 18.41 0.74
CA GLU A 213 5.00 17.11 0.30
C GLU A 213 5.26 15.98 1.32
N THR A 214 6.41 16.01 1.99
CA THR A 214 6.81 14.98 2.96
C THR A 214 5.88 14.92 4.17
N ILE A 215 5.42 16.08 4.66
CA ILE A 215 4.57 16.16 5.86
C ILE A 215 3.20 15.55 5.56
N TRP A 216 2.62 15.91 4.41
CA TRP A 216 1.34 15.35 3.95
C TRP A 216 1.41 13.85 3.68
N SER A 217 2.57 13.35 3.25
CA SER A 217 2.77 11.92 3.00
C SER A 217 2.68 11.06 4.27
N PHE A 218 2.86 11.62 5.48
CA PHE A 218 2.65 10.88 6.73
C PHE A 218 1.17 10.51 6.98
N ALA A 219 0.22 11.19 6.32
CA ALA A 219 -1.19 10.83 6.39
C ALA A 219 -1.55 9.58 5.57
N ILE A 220 -0.62 9.03 4.79
CA ILE A 220 -0.85 7.84 4.00
C ILE A 220 -0.90 6.61 4.94
N PRO A 221 -1.94 5.76 4.83
CA PRO A 221 -2.11 4.58 5.69
C PRO A 221 -1.17 3.44 5.29
N PHE A 222 0.14 3.57 5.53
CA PHE A 222 1.17 2.62 5.05
C PHE A 222 1.01 1.19 5.59
N ALA A 223 0.34 1.00 6.72
CA ALA A 223 0.25 -0.27 7.42
C ALA A 223 -1.00 -1.11 7.09
N SER A 224 -1.90 -0.64 6.22
CA SER A 224 -3.20 -1.32 5.99
C SER A 224 -3.07 -2.74 5.44
N ALA A 225 -2.25 -2.96 4.41
CA ALA A 225 -2.04 -4.32 3.90
C ALA A 225 -1.39 -5.24 4.93
N THR A 226 -0.44 -4.73 5.70
CA THR A 226 0.22 -5.49 6.77
C THR A 226 -0.80 -5.95 7.81
N LEU A 227 -1.63 -5.02 8.32
CA LEU A 227 -2.66 -5.33 9.30
C LEU A 227 -3.69 -6.33 8.74
N LEU A 228 -4.10 -6.16 7.49
CA LEU A 228 -5.04 -7.08 6.83
C LEU A 228 -4.46 -8.50 6.68
N VAL A 229 -3.23 -8.64 6.22
CA VAL A 229 -2.58 -9.94 6.07
C VAL A 229 -2.37 -10.61 7.42
N ALA A 230 -2.04 -9.83 8.45
CA ALA A 230 -1.84 -10.33 9.80
C ALA A 230 -3.15 -10.89 10.41
N LEU A 231 -4.30 -10.25 10.13
CA LEU A 231 -5.62 -10.71 10.57
C LEU A 231 -6.11 -11.94 9.81
N LEU A 232 -5.83 -12.04 8.50
CA LEU A 232 -6.42 -13.07 7.64
C LEU A 232 -5.58 -14.34 7.52
N ILE A 233 -4.26 -14.24 7.64
CA ILE A 233 -3.37 -15.38 7.45
C ILE A 233 -2.49 -15.58 8.67
N ASP A 234 -1.43 -14.79 8.80
CA ASP A 234 -0.48 -14.88 9.89
C ASP A 234 0.47 -13.67 9.95
N VAL A 235 1.12 -13.50 11.11
CA VAL A 235 2.06 -12.42 11.39
C VAL A 235 3.34 -12.50 10.53
N GLN A 236 3.80 -13.70 10.17
CA GLN A 236 5.05 -13.85 9.42
C GLN A 236 4.87 -13.40 7.96
N LEU A 237 3.75 -13.77 7.33
CA LEU A 237 3.38 -13.25 6.02
C LEU A 237 3.09 -11.75 6.06
N ALA A 238 2.50 -11.25 7.15
CA ALA A 238 2.32 -9.82 7.32
C ALA A 238 3.65 -9.06 7.35
N LEU A 239 4.68 -9.59 8.05
CA LEU A 239 6.02 -9.01 8.03
C LEU A 239 6.62 -9.01 6.62
N THR A 240 6.43 -10.07 5.84
CA THR A 240 6.90 -10.07 4.43
C THR A 240 6.20 -9.01 3.59
N ALA A 241 4.88 -8.84 3.78
CA ALA A 241 4.13 -7.78 3.12
C ALA A 241 4.61 -6.40 3.56
N ALA A 242 4.85 -6.18 4.85
CA ALA A 242 5.37 -4.95 5.44
C ALA A 242 6.72 -4.54 4.83
N MET A 243 7.65 -5.49 4.67
CA MET A 243 8.95 -5.21 4.07
C MET A 243 8.81 -4.74 2.62
N ILE A 244 7.96 -5.41 1.83
CA ILE A 244 7.75 -5.07 0.42
C ILE A 244 7.03 -3.72 0.28
N THR A 245 5.98 -3.49 1.07
CA THR A 245 5.24 -2.23 1.03
C THR A 245 6.09 -1.05 1.53
N ALA A 246 6.99 -1.26 2.49
CA ALA A 246 7.96 -0.25 2.92
C ALA A 246 8.97 0.11 1.81
N LEU A 247 9.49 -0.89 1.08
CA LEU A 247 10.35 -0.64 -0.08
C LEU A 247 9.61 0.14 -1.16
N PHE A 248 8.35 -0.21 -1.43
CA PHE A 248 7.51 0.49 -2.39
C PHE A 248 7.19 1.93 -1.97
N ALA A 249 6.96 2.17 -0.68
CA ALA A 249 6.80 3.52 -0.13
C ALA A 249 8.04 4.38 -0.39
N GLY A 250 9.24 3.82 -0.20
CA GLY A 250 10.50 4.49 -0.49
C GLY A 250 10.72 4.78 -1.98
N LEU A 251 10.27 3.90 -2.87
CA LEU A 251 10.35 4.13 -4.33
C LEU A 251 9.40 5.23 -4.81
N LEU A 252 8.24 5.40 -4.15
CA LEU A 252 7.26 6.42 -4.50
C LEU A 252 7.66 7.81 -3.99
N ALA A 253 8.17 7.89 -2.75
CA ALA A 253 8.32 9.13 -2.02
C ALA A 253 9.57 9.96 -2.37
N PRO A 254 9.54 11.29 -2.12
CA PRO A 254 10.67 12.22 -2.20
C PRO A 254 11.95 11.78 -1.49
N ASN A 255 11.79 11.32 -0.24
CA ASN A 255 12.87 10.96 0.69
C ASN A 255 12.86 9.44 0.84
N SER A 256 13.46 8.76 -0.13
CA SER A 256 13.29 7.32 -0.36
C SER A 256 13.57 6.47 0.86
N ILE A 257 14.68 6.72 1.57
CA ILE A 257 15.07 5.91 2.72
C ILE A 257 14.24 6.22 3.97
N LEU A 258 14.02 7.51 4.29
CA LEU A 258 13.29 7.92 5.49
C LEU A 258 11.81 7.50 5.41
N MET A 259 11.20 7.60 4.23
CA MET A 259 9.82 7.15 4.04
C MET A 259 9.69 5.63 4.11
N ALA A 260 10.67 4.88 3.58
CA ALA A 260 10.69 3.43 3.74
C ALA A 260 10.78 3.05 5.23
N CYS A 261 11.64 3.71 6.01
CA CYS A 261 11.71 3.52 7.46
C CYS A 261 10.39 3.86 8.15
N TYR A 262 9.75 4.97 7.78
CA TYR A 262 8.45 5.36 8.31
C TYR A 262 7.37 4.28 8.05
N ALA A 263 7.27 3.81 6.81
CA ALA A 263 6.32 2.78 6.42
C ALA A 263 6.59 1.44 7.12
N MET A 264 7.87 1.10 7.34
CA MET A 264 8.28 -0.09 8.08
C MET A 264 7.90 0.01 9.57
N ILE A 265 8.15 1.15 10.20
CA ILE A 265 7.77 1.41 11.60
C ILE A 265 6.25 1.34 11.76
N SER A 266 5.51 1.98 10.84
CA SER A 266 4.05 1.95 10.80
C SER A 266 3.51 0.52 10.68
N SER A 267 4.07 -0.26 9.74
CA SER A 267 3.68 -1.64 9.52
C SER A 267 4.01 -2.56 10.71
N SER A 268 5.16 -2.34 11.34
CA SER A 268 5.54 -3.08 12.56
C SER A 268 4.59 -2.75 13.71
N ALA A 269 4.24 -1.47 13.89
CA ALA A 269 3.27 -1.05 14.89
C ALA A 269 1.90 -1.73 14.70
N ALA A 270 1.46 -1.89 13.45
CA ALA A 270 0.22 -2.60 13.16
C ALA A 270 0.26 -4.07 13.61
N ILE A 271 1.38 -4.75 13.38
CA ILE A 271 1.56 -6.15 13.80
C ILE A 271 1.56 -6.29 15.32
N TYR A 272 2.32 -5.43 16.02
CA TYR A 272 2.38 -5.46 17.49
C TYR A 272 1.09 -4.98 18.15
N GLY A 273 0.39 -4.02 17.53
CA GLY A 273 -0.87 -3.48 18.03
C GLY A 273 -2.02 -4.49 18.02
N MET A 274 -1.94 -5.51 17.16
CA MET A 274 -2.78 -6.69 17.27
C MET A 274 -2.27 -7.59 18.40
N GLY A 275 -2.67 -7.30 19.64
CA GLY A 275 -2.53 -8.25 20.74
C GLY A 275 -3.23 -9.59 20.43
N ARG A 276 -3.17 -10.56 21.35
CA ARG A 276 -3.84 -11.88 21.21
C ARG A 276 -5.38 -11.82 21.12
N TYR A 277 -5.98 -10.63 21.06
CA TYR A 277 -7.42 -10.43 21.11
C TYR A 277 -7.99 -10.39 19.69
N GLN A 278 -8.83 -11.37 19.38
CA GLN A 278 -9.43 -11.64 18.07
C GLN A 278 -10.82 -11.02 17.89
N GLU A 279 -11.12 -9.94 18.62
CA GLU A 279 -12.44 -9.28 18.59
C GLU A 279 -12.46 -8.09 17.64
N ARG A 280 -13.65 -7.64 17.22
CA ARG A 280 -13.80 -6.43 16.36
C ARG A 280 -13.13 -5.18 16.95
N GLN A 281 -13.03 -5.09 18.27
CA GLN A 281 -12.35 -3.98 18.97
C GLN A 281 -10.82 -4.00 18.79
N SER A 282 -10.23 -5.15 18.41
CA SER A 282 -8.78 -5.29 18.19
C SER A 282 -8.29 -4.43 17.03
N VAL A 283 -9.08 -4.31 15.96
CA VAL A 283 -8.72 -3.51 14.78
C VAL A 283 -8.66 -2.04 15.14
N THR A 284 -9.64 -1.54 15.90
CA THR A 284 -9.67 -0.15 16.39
C THR A 284 -8.54 0.16 17.36
N LEU A 285 -8.21 -0.76 18.28
CA LEU A 285 -7.11 -0.58 19.23
C LEU A 285 -5.74 -0.61 18.53
N ALA A 286 -5.54 -1.56 17.61
CA ALA A 286 -4.34 -1.59 16.77
C ALA A 286 -4.20 -0.30 15.96
N GLY A 287 -5.31 0.23 15.45
CA GLY A 287 -5.40 1.51 14.77
C GLY A 287 -4.90 2.72 15.57
N VAL A 288 -5.40 2.86 16.80
CA VAL A 288 -4.96 3.92 17.72
C VAL A 288 -3.48 3.78 18.06
N PHE A 289 -3.02 2.54 18.28
CA PHE A 289 -1.60 2.28 18.53
C PHE A 289 -0.72 2.69 17.33
N VAL A 290 -1.13 2.33 16.10
CA VAL A 290 -0.46 2.76 14.86
C VAL A 290 -0.46 4.28 14.75
N ALA A 291 -1.55 4.98 15.09
CA ALA A 291 -1.62 6.43 15.05
C ALA A 291 -0.57 7.09 15.96
N ILE A 292 -0.44 6.61 17.20
CA ILE A 292 0.56 7.12 18.16
C ILE A 292 1.98 6.87 17.64
N VAL A 293 2.26 5.65 17.18
CA VAL A 293 3.59 5.32 16.65
C VAL A 293 3.91 6.11 15.39
N ASN A 294 2.94 6.30 14.49
CA ASN A 294 3.08 7.12 13.30
C ASN A 294 3.36 8.59 13.62
N ALA A 295 2.75 9.15 14.67
CA ALA A 295 3.03 10.50 15.12
C ALA A 295 4.49 10.64 15.62
N LEU A 296 4.97 9.70 16.42
CA LEU A 296 6.35 9.67 16.90
C LEU A 296 7.35 9.45 15.76
N ALA A 297 7.03 8.54 14.83
CA ALA A 297 7.85 8.26 13.67
C ALA A 297 7.93 9.48 12.73
N ALA A 298 6.84 10.25 12.58
CA ALA A 298 6.85 11.47 11.78
C ALA A 298 7.82 12.51 12.36
N LEU A 299 7.80 12.69 13.69
CA LEU A 299 8.75 13.58 14.37
C LEU A 299 10.20 13.12 14.20
N ALA A 300 10.46 11.81 14.30
CA ALA A 300 11.79 11.24 14.09
C ALA A 300 12.28 11.43 12.65
N VAL A 301 11.41 11.31 11.65
CA VAL A 301 11.77 11.53 10.25
C VAL A 301 12.10 13.00 9.98
N ILE A 302 11.33 13.93 10.53
CA ILE A 302 11.53 15.37 10.32
C ILE A 302 12.83 15.85 10.97
N SER A 303 13.10 15.38 12.19
CA SER A 303 14.36 15.69 12.87
C SER A 303 15.56 15.10 12.14
N ALA A 304 15.45 13.87 11.64
CA ALA A 304 16.48 13.23 10.82
C ALA A 304 16.70 13.94 9.47
N ALA A 305 15.63 14.52 8.90
CA ALA A 305 15.70 15.30 7.66
C ALA A 305 16.23 16.73 7.87
N GLN A 306 16.67 17.09 9.09
CA GLN A 306 17.20 18.42 9.45
C GLN A 306 16.24 19.58 9.11
N GLN A 307 14.93 19.32 9.09
CA GLN A 307 13.95 20.37 8.87
C GLN A 307 13.80 21.26 10.11
N PRO A 308 13.48 22.56 9.94
CA PRO A 308 13.32 23.47 11.07
C PRO A 308 12.15 23.02 11.96
N LEU A 309 12.45 22.71 13.22
CA LEU A 309 11.49 22.27 14.23
C LEU A 309 10.63 23.43 14.76
N THR A 310 9.90 24.08 13.86
CA THR A 310 8.89 25.08 14.25
C THR A 310 7.65 24.38 14.79
N LEU A 311 6.93 25.06 15.68
CA LEU A 311 5.71 24.51 16.27
C LEU A 311 4.67 24.10 15.21
N GLY A 312 4.56 24.85 14.11
CA GLY A 312 3.69 24.52 12.99
C GLY A 312 4.07 23.20 12.29
N VAL A 313 5.36 22.96 12.05
CA VAL A 313 5.86 21.71 11.45
C VAL A 313 5.53 20.52 12.35
N ILE A 314 5.81 20.64 13.65
CA ILE A 314 5.56 19.60 14.64
C ILE A 314 4.06 19.24 14.68
N LEU A 315 3.19 20.26 14.80
CA LEU A 315 1.75 20.05 14.91
C LEU A 315 1.16 19.41 13.66
N LEU A 316 1.53 19.89 12.47
CA LEU A 316 1.03 19.35 11.20
C LEU A 316 1.49 17.90 11.02
N SER A 317 2.73 17.59 11.37
CA SER A 317 3.31 16.27 11.16
C SER A 317 2.77 15.20 12.12
N VAL A 318 2.57 15.58 13.38
CA VAL A 318 1.86 14.75 14.36
C VAL A 318 0.42 14.54 13.89
N GLY A 319 -0.26 15.60 13.45
CA GLY A 319 -1.62 15.52 12.90
C GLY A 319 -1.72 14.56 11.72
N CYS A 320 -0.83 14.69 10.74
CA CYS A 320 -0.77 13.79 9.58
C CYS A 320 -0.47 12.34 10.00
N GLY A 321 0.50 12.12 10.90
CA GLY A 321 0.81 10.77 11.41
C GLY A 321 -0.37 10.10 12.13
N LEU A 322 -1.10 10.86 12.96
CA LEU A 322 -2.31 10.39 13.63
C LEU A 322 -3.40 10.02 12.61
N ILE A 323 -3.65 10.91 11.64
CA ILE A 323 -4.61 10.66 10.55
C ILE A 323 -4.24 9.40 9.78
N GLY A 324 -2.95 9.19 9.46
CA GLY A 324 -2.48 7.99 8.75
C GLY A 324 -2.75 6.69 9.52
N GLY A 325 -2.61 6.69 10.84
CA GLY A 325 -2.96 5.52 11.67
C GLY A 325 -4.47 5.28 11.78
N LEU A 326 -5.27 6.35 11.89
CA LEU A 326 -6.73 6.23 11.88
C LEU A 326 -7.25 5.72 10.52
N LEU A 327 -6.74 6.27 9.42
CA LEU A 327 -7.04 5.80 8.07
C LEU A 327 -6.65 4.33 7.89
N THR A 328 -5.52 3.90 8.48
CA THR A 328 -5.10 2.49 8.44
C THR A 328 -6.20 1.55 8.95
N THR A 329 -6.85 1.94 10.05
CA THR A 329 -7.99 1.23 10.65
C THR A 329 -9.18 1.17 9.70
N ILE A 330 -9.55 2.30 9.12
CA ILE A 330 -10.72 2.43 8.24
C ILE A 330 -10.55 1.56 7.00
N PHE A 331 -9.39 1.65 6.33
CA PHE A 331 -9.11 0.86 5.14
C PHE A 331 -9.03 -0.63 5.44
N THR A 332 -8.42 -1.01 6.57
CA THR A 332 -8.34 -2.43 6.96
C THR A 332 -9.71 -2.98 7.31
N ALA A 333 -10.50 -2.28 8.13
CA ALA A 333 -11.84 -2.69 8.53
C ALA A 333 -12.78 -2.82 7.31
N GLY A 334 -12.66 -1.95 6.31
CA GLY A 334 -13.42 -2.04 5.06
C GLY A 334 -12.96 -3.18 4.15
N ALA A 335 -11.65 -3.44 4.08
CA ALA A 335 -11.08 -4.49 3.22
C ALA A 335 -11.22 -5.90 3.81
N LEU A 336 -11.37 -6.02 5.14
CA LEU A 336 -11.54 -7.29 5.86
C LEU A 336 -12.72 -8.12 5.34
N PRO A 337 -14.00 -7.65 5.37
CA PRO A 337 -15.15 -8.46 4.93
C PRO A 337 -15.12 -8.77 3.43
N ILE A 338 -14.55 -7.87 2.62
CA ILE A 338 -14.36 -8.08 1.17
C ILE A 338 -13.41 -9.26 0.95
N SER A 339 -12.29 -9.26 1.67
CA SER A 339 -11.27 -10.32 1.57
C SER A 339 -11.79 -11.65 2.13
N GLU A 340 -12.48 -11.66 3.27
CA GLU A 340 -13.12 -12.85 3.83
C GLU A 340 -14.12 -13.48 2.85
N SER A 341 -15.01 -12.67 2.26
CA SER A 341 -16.04 -13.17 1.35
C SER A 341 -15.50 -13.60 -0.02
N THR A 342 -14.35 -13.06 -0.44
CA THR A 342 -13.69 -13.39 -1.72
C THR A 342 -12.85 -14.65 -1.60
N PHE A 343 -12.09 -14.79 -0.51
CA PHE A 343 -11.19 -15.93 -0.29
C PHE A 343 -11.83 -17.07 0.51
N GLY A 344 -13.02 -16.85 1.08
CA GLY A 344 -13.74 -17.84 1.89
C GLY A 344 -13.04 -18.12 3.22
N ILE A 345 -12.43 -17.11 3.81
CA ILE A 345 -11.67 -17.21 5.05
C ILE A 345 -12.62 -17.01 6.23
N LEU A 346 -12.63 -17.95 7.15
CA LEU A 346 -13.30 -17.82 8.44
C LEU A 346 -12.29 -17.21 9.41
N THR A 347 -12.32 -15.89 9.54
CA THR A 347 -11.62 -15.20 10.62
C THR A 347 -12.38 -15.38 11.92
N ASP A 348 -11.72 -15.20 13.06
CA ASP A 348 -12.38 -15.24 14.36
C ASP A 348 -13.45 -14.15 14.50
N ILE A 349 -13.27 -13.00 13.83
CA ILE A 349 -14.29 -11.96 13.71
C ILE A 349 -15.53 -12.49 12.96
N LYS A 350 -15.33 -13.18 11.84
CA LYS A 350 -16.43 -13.77 11.09
C LYS A 350 -17.14 -14.87 11.87
N LEU A 351 -16.38 -15.66 12.59
CA LEU A 351 -16.91 -16.66 13.49
C LEU A 351 -17.74 -15.99 14.60
N LEU A 352 -17.26 -14.95 15.28
CA LEU A 352 -18.05 -14.19 16.25
C LEU A 352 -19.36 -13.65 15.65
N GLU A 353 -19.35 -13.15 14.41
CA GLU A 353 -20.59 -12.77 13.70
C GLU A 353 -21.54 -13.96 13.50
N LEU A 354 -21.01 -15.14 13.19
CA LEU A 354 -21.78 -16.38 13.02
C LEU A 354 -22.31 -16.93 14.35
N SER A 355 -21.73 -16.55 15.49
CA SER A 355 -22.26 -16.91 16.82
C SER A 355 -23.48 -16.10 17.24
N ASN A 356 -23.82 -15.03 16.50
CA ASN A 356 -24.94 -14.18 16.87
C ASN A 356 -26.26 -14.94 16.72
N ALA A 357 -26.94 -15.19 17.84
CA ALA A 357 -28.20 -15.92 17.91
C ALA A 357 -29.33 -15.28 17.08
N ASP A 358 -29.21 -13.98 16.78
CA ASP A 358 -30.15 -13.23 15.94
C ASP A 358 -30.10 -13.61 14.45
N LEU A 359 -29.18 -14.49 14.05
CA LEU A 359 -29.16 -15.01 12.69
C LEU A 359 -30.46 -15.78 12.40
N PRO A 360 -31.15 -15.50 11.28
CA PRO A 360 -32.45 -16.12 10.98
C PRO A 360 -32.37 -17.65 10.87
N VAL A 361 -31.19 -18.21 10.60
CA VAL A 361 -30.94 -19.66 10.62
C VAL A 361 -30.94 -20.23 12.04
N LEU A 362 -30.27 -19.56 12.99
CA LEU A 362 -30.22 -19.98 14.38
C LEU A 362 -31.57 -19.77 15.07
N GLY A 363 -32.26 -18.66 14.77
CA GLY A 363 -33.64 -18.44 15.20
C GLY A 363 -34.61 -19.50 14.66
N GLN A 364 -34.46 -19.92 13.39
CA GLN A 364 -35.25 -21.03 12.85
C GLN A 364 -34.94 -22.37 13.54
N LEU A 365 -33.69 -22.64 13.88
CA LEU A 365 -33.30 -23.84 14.63
C LEU A 365 -33.94 -23.83 16.03
N ALA A 366 -33.88 -22.70 16.72
CA ALA A 366 -34.50 -22.51 18.03
C ALA A 366 -36.02 -22.72 17.99
N LEU A 367 -36.70 -22.18 16.98
CA LEU A 367 -38.16 -22.27 16.84
C LEU A 367 -38.64 -23.65 16.36
N ARG A 368 -37.91 -24.29 15.44
CA ARG A 368 -38.35 -25.55 14.81
C ARG A 368 -37.87 -26.80 15.54
N ALA A 369 -36.73 -26.73 16.24
CA ALA A 369 -36.12 -27.86 16.90
C ALA A 369 -35.37 -27.42 18.18
N PRO A 370 -36.10 -27.01 19.24
CA PRO A 370 -35.48 -26.47 20.45
C PRO A 370 -34.55 -27.46 21.15
N GLY A 371 -34.86 -28.76 21.14
CA GLY A 371 -33.99 -29.79 21.69
C GLY A 371 -32.67 -29.93 20.93
N THR A 372 -32.70 -29.85 19.60
CA THR A 372 -31.49 -29.87 18.77
C THR A 372 -30.65 -28.61 18.98
N ASN A 373 -31.30 -27.44 19.11
CA ASN A 373 -30.62 -26.19 19.45
C ASN A 373 -29.86 -26.32 20.79
N GLN A 374 -30.54 -26.76 21.85
CA GLN A 374 -29.91 -26.94 23.18
C GLN A 374 -28.76 -27.95 23.15
N HIS A 375 -28.94 -29.07 22.44
CA HIS A 375 -27.88 -30.07 22.26
C HIS A 375 -26.67 -29.50 21.51
N SER A 376 -26.89 -28.74 20.43
CA SER A 376 -25.83 -28.13 19.63
C SER A 376 -25.04 -27.10 20.43
N HIS A 377 -25.70 -26.29 21.27
CA HIS A 377 -25.02 -25.38 22.20
C HIS A 377 -24.19 -26.12 23.25
N ALA A 378 -24.71 -27.20 23.84
CA ALA A 378 -23.97 -28.01 24.81
C ALA A 378 -22.73 -28.68 24.18
N VAL A 379 -22.89 -29.27 22.99
CA VAL A 379 -21.78 -29.86 22.22
C VAL A 379 -20.74 -28.78 21.86
N GLY A 380 -21.17 -27.60 21.43
CA GLY A 380 -20.28 -26.49 21.12
C GLY A 380 -19.46 -26.01 22.31
N GLN A 381 -20.05 -25.95 23.51
CA GLN A 381 -19.33 -25.62 24.74
C GLN A 381 -18.28 -26.68 25.11
N LEU A 382 -18.64 -27.96 25.06
CA LEU A 382 -17.71 -29.05 25.33
C LEU A 382 -16.56 -29.09 24.32
N ALA A 383 -16.87 -28.89 23.03
CA ALA A 383 -15.87 -28.83 21.97
C ALA A 383 -14.93 -27.62 22.13
N GLN A 384 -15.45 -26.48 22.60
CA GLN A 384 -14.66 -25.28 22.91
C GLN A 384 -13.60 -25.58 23.97
N GLU A 385 -14.01 -26.17 25.09
CA GLU A 385 -13.10 -26.48 26.21
C GLU A 385 -12.10 -27.58 25.85
N ALA A 386 -12.53 -28.61 25.11
CA ALA A 386 -11.62 -29.63 24.58
C ALA A 386 -10.56 -29.03 23.66
N CYS A 387 -10.95 -28.11 22.75
CA CYS A 387 -10.02 -27.43 21.87
C CYS A 387 -9.06 -26.49 22.62
N ARG A 388 -9.54 -25.78 23.65
CA ARG A 388 -8.68 -24.98 24.54
C ARG A 388 -7.58 -25.82 25.19
N ALA A 389 -7.92 -27.02 25.67
CA ALA A 389 -6.98 -27.91 26.34
C ALA A 389 -5.85 -28.41 25.43
N ILE A 390 -6.11 -28.61 24.13
CA ILE A 390 -5.13 -29.10 23.15
C ILE A 390 -4.49 -27.97 22.31
N GLY A 391 -4.85 -26.71 22.57
CA GLY A 391 -4.36 -25.55 21.81
C GLY A 391 -4.93 -25.42 20.39
N ALA A 392 -6.06 -26.07 20.09
CA ALA A 392 -6.79 -25.91 18.83
C ALA A 392 -7.71 -24.67 18.86
N ASN A 393 -8.23 -24.22 17.71
CA ASN A 393 -9.11 -23.04 17.66
C ASN A 393 -10.46 -23.33 18.36
N PRO A 394 -10.71 -22.75 19.54
CA PRO A 394 -11.88 -23.11 20.34
C PRO A 394 -13.17 -22.47 19.81
N LEU A 395 -13.04 -21.31 19.16
CA LEU A 395 -14.16 -20.53 18.67
C LEU A 395 -14.73 -21.14 17.38
N LEU A 396 -13.87 -21.65 16.51
CA LEU A 396 -14.28 -22.45 15.34
C LEU A 396 -15.03 -23.72 15.75
N ALA A 397 -14.54 -24.43 16.77
CA ALA A 397 -15.16 -25.67 17.25
C ALA A 397 -16.57 -25.42 17.84
N ARG A 398 -16.72 -24.37 18.65
CA ARG A 398 -18.02 -23.98 19.21
C ARG A 398 -19.03 -23.67 18.13
N ILE A 399 -18.64 -22.89 17.12
CA ILE A 399 -19.57 -22.39 16.12
C ILE A 399 -19.85 -23.44 15.05
N GLY A 400 -18.88 -24.31 14.73
CA GLY A 400 -19.12 -25.45 13.84
C GLY A 400 -20.12 -26.47 14.41
N ALA A 401 -20.34 -26.47 15.72
CA ALA A 401 -21.37 -27.29 16.37
C ALA A 401 -22.78 -26.67 16.30
N LEU A 402 -22.90 -25.37 16.00
CA LEU A 402 -24.17 -24.63 15.84
C LEU A 402 -24.61 -24.61 14.37
#